data_AF-A0A0J7KR94-F1
#
_entry.id   AF-A0A0J7KR94-F1
#
_cell.length_a   1.000
_cell.length_b   1.000
_cell.length_c   1.000
_cell.angle_alpha   90.00
_cell.angle_beta   90.00
_cell.angle_gamma   90.00
#
_symmetry.space_group_name_H-M   'P 1'
#
loop_
_entity.id
_entity.type
_entity.pdbx_description
1 polymer ?
#
loop_
_entity_poly.entity_id
_entity_poly.type
_entity_poly.pdbx_seq_one_letter_code
_entity_poly.pdbx_strand_id
1 'polypeptide(L)'
;MTEAIDLAFVDRADIKQYLGYPSEVAIYNIYSSCLKELMRTGILEHEEICDISQLKLFGYTEDSNTKNSLKLLELSRVSEGLTGRTLRKIPFLAHALHLSTDNTTLSKFLKAMHSAILKVRRESELQQS
;
A
#
# COMPACT_ATOMS: atom_id res chain seq x y z
N MET A 1 -3.51 22.37 -6.90
CA MET A 1 -4.99 22.38 -6.88
C MET A 1 -5.45 22.55 -8.31
N THR A 2 -6.24 21.63 -8.85
CA THR A 2 -6.81 21.81 -10.19
C THR A 2 -7.87 22.89 -10.11
N GLU A 3 -7.63 24.02 -10.76
CA GLU A 3 -8.54 25.18 -10.91
C GLU A 3 -9.79 24.86 -11.75
N ALA A 4 -10.18 23.58 -11.82
CA ALA A 4 -11.25 23.07 -12.69
C ALA A 4 -12.60 22.87 -11.97
N ILE A 5 -12.70 23.23 -10.69
CA ILE A 5 -13.96 23.16 -9.95
C ILE A 5 -14.61 24.53 -9.95
N ASP A 6 -15.84 24.60 -10.44
CA ASP A 6 -16.63 25.83 -10.53
C ASP A 6 -16.87 26.44 -9.13
N LEU A 7 -16.62 27.74 -9.01
CA LEU A 7 -16.76 28.49 -7.76
C LEU A 7 -18.20 28.45 -7.22
N ALA A 8 -19.22 28.45 -8.08
CA ALA A 8 -20.63 28.34 -7.69
C ALA A 8 -20.97 26.94 -7.15
N PHE A 9 -20.25 25.91 -7.60
CA PHE A 9 -20.40 24.55 -7.07
C PHE A 9 -19.80 24.43 -5.67
N VAL A 10 -18.65 25.07 -5.46
CA VAL A 10 -18.07 25.23 -4.12
C VAL A 10 -19.06 26.01 -3.27
N ASP A 11 -19.46 27.22 -3.64
CA ASP A 11 -20.28 28.11 -2.78
C ASP A 11 -21.59 27.47 -2.26
N ARG A 12 -22.20 26.56 -3.04
CA ARG A 12 -23.44 25.84 -2.67
C ARG A 12 -23.24 24.57 -1.86
N ALA A 13 -22.02 24.11 -1.64
CA ALA A 13 -21.75 22.91 -0.85
C ALA A 13 -21.73 23.22 0.65
N ASP A 14 -22.59 22.56 1.43
CA ASP A 14 -22.63 22.68 2.89
C ASP A 14 -21.34 22.17 3.55
N ILE A 15 -20.70 21.16 2.97
CA ILE A 15 -19.44 20.57 3.45
C ILE A 15 -18.44 20.50 2.30
N LYS A 16 -17.26 21.07 2.53
CA LYS A 16 -16.11 21.02 1.62
C LYS A 16 -14.94 20.42 2.38
N GLN A 17 -14.51 19.24 1.96
CA GLN A 17 -13.35 18.59 2.55
C GLN A 17 -12.37 18.19 1.45
N TYR A 18 -11.16 18.69 1.56
CA TYR A 18 -10.04 18.17 0.78
C TYR A 18 -9.58 16.84 1.38
N LEU A 19 -9.50 15.81 0.54
CA LEU A 19 -8.91 14.51 0.89
C LEU A 19 -7.57 14.41 0.16
N GLY A 20 -6.48 14.53 0.93
CA GLY A 20 -5.12 14.38 0.42
C GLY A 20 -4.75 12.92 0.15
N TYR A 21 -3.45 12.68 -0.03
CA TYR A 21 -2.92 11.33 -0.11
C TYR A 21 -3.12 10.57 1.22
N PRO A 22 -3.27 9.24 1.19
CA PRO A 22 -3.36 8.43 2.41
C PRO A 22 -2.08 8.58 3.25
N SER A 23 -2.21 8.61 4.58
CA SER A 23 -1.07 8.57 5.50
C SER A 23 -0.39 7.20 5.51
N GLU A 24 0.85 7.09 6.00
CA GLU A 24 1.56 5.81 6.20
C GLU A 24 0.66 4.73 6.83
N VAL A 25 -0.08 5.07 7.89
CA VAL A 25 -1.02 4.17 8.58
C VAL A 25 -2.16 3.71 7.66
N ALA A 26 -2.73 4.63 6.87
CA ALA A 26 -3.78 4.28 5.93
C ALA A 26 -3.25 3.39 4.79
N ILE A 27 -2.03 3.66 4.31
CA ILE A 27 -1.35 2.84 3.29
C ILE A 27 -1.12 1.42 3.82
N TYR A 28 -0.62 1.31 5.05
CA TYR A 28 -0.41 0.03 5.72
C TYR A 28 -1.70 -0.80 5.76
N ASN A 29 -2.80 -0.17 6.17
CA ASN A 29 -4.11 -0.83 6.23
C ASN A 29 -4.62 -1.23 4.84
N ILE A 30 -4.41 -0.40 3.81
CA ILE A 30 -4.73 -0.75 2.42
C ILE A 30 -3.95 -2.01 2.01
N TYR A 31 -2.62 -2.02 2.18
CA TYR A 31 -1.83 -3.17 1.78
C TYR A 31 -2.13 -4.42 2.61
N SER A 32 -2.29 -4.29 3.94
CA SER A 32 -2.68 -5.40 4.82
C SER A 32 -4.01 -6.01 4.37
N SER A 33 -5.02 -5.19 4.01
CA SER A 33 -6.29 -5.69 3.49
C SER A 33 -6.14 -6.44 2.16
N CYS A 34 -5.28 -5.95 1.25
CA CYS A 34 -5.01 -6.62 -0.01
C CYS A 34 -4.28 -7.95 0.19
N LEU A 35 -3.28 -7.99 1.08
CA LEU A 35 -2.53 -9.22 1.38
C LEU A 35 -3.44 -10.27 2.04
N LYS A 36 -4.28 -9.87 2.99
CA LYS A 36 -5.27 -10.75 3.62
C LYS A 36 -6.24 -11.34 2.59
N GLU A 37 -6.65 -10.57 1.58
CA GLU A 37 -7.51 -11.06 0.50
C GLU A 37 -6.77 -12.06 -0.42
N LEU A 38 -5.49 -11.82 -0.71
CA LEU A 38 -4.65 -12.76 -1.46
C LEU A 38 -4.43 -14.08 -0.69
N MET A 39 -4.33 -14.03 0.64
CA MET A 39 -4.31 -15.22 1.49
C MET A 39 -5.64 -15.96 1.46
N ARG A 40 -6.76 -15.22 1.60
CA ARG A 40 -8.12 -15.78 1.57
C ARG A 40 -8.43 -16.52 0.27
N THR A 41 -7.88 -16.04 -0.85
CA THR A 41 -8.05 -16.62 -2.19
C THR A 41 -7.02 -17.68 -2.55
N GLY A 42 -6.03 -17.94 -1.67
CA GLY A 42 -5.02 -18.98 -1.87
C GLY A 42 -3.85 -18.61 -2.78
N ILE A 43 -3.75 -17.35 -3.22
CA ILE A 43 -2.62 -16.85 -4.03
C ILE A 43 -1.36 -16.66 -3.17
N LEU A 44 -1.56 -16.33 -1.89
CA LEU A 44 -0.52 -16.12 -0.90
C LEU A 44 -0.68 -17.15 0.23
N GLU A 45 0.43 -17.70 0.71
CA GLU A 45 0.41 -18.53 1.92
C GLU A 45 -0.14 -17.73 3.11
N HIS A 46 -0.94 -18.39 3.95
CA HIS A 46 -1.52 -17.76 5.13
C HIS A 46 -0.43 -17.47 6.16
N GLU A 47 -0.30 -16.20 6.54
CA GLU A 47 0.60 -15.74 7.59
C GLU A 47 -0.05 -14.55 8.31
N GLU A 48 0.09 -14.50 9.64
CA GLU A 48 -0.46 -13.39 10.43
C GLU A 48 0.32 -12.09 10.17
N ILE A 49 -0.43 -11.00 9.94
CA ILE A 49 0.12 -9.66 9.78
C ILE A 49 -0.33 -8.84 11.00
N CYS A 50 0.63 -8.43 11.82
CA CYS A 50 0.37 -7.62 12.99
C CYS A 50 -0.18 -6.24 12.61
N ASP A 51 -1.23 -5.79 13.30
CA ASP A 51 -1.70 -4.42 13.16
C ASP A 51 -0.68 -3.43 13.75
N ILE A 52 -0.74 -2.17 13.32
CA ILE A 52 0.20 -1.12 13.79
C ILE A 52 0.18 -0.97 15.32
N SER A 53 -0.99 -1.12 15.95
CA SER A 53 -1.11 -1.07 17.41
C SER A 53 -0.30 -2.19 18.09
N GLN A 54 -0.27 -3.38 17.49
CA GLN A 54 0.53 -4.51 18.00
C GLN A 54 2.02 -4.24 17.78
N LEU A 55 2.43 -3.76 16.60
CA LEU A 55 3.82 -3.37 16.34
C LEU A 55 4.31 -2.31 17.33
N LYS A 56 3.46 -1.33 17.67
CA LYS A 56 3.76 -0.30 18.68
C LYS A 56 3.92 -0.90 20.08
N LEU A 57 3.05 -1.84 20.46
CA LEU A 57 3.15 -2.56 21.73
C LEU A 57 4.45 -3.35 21.85
N PHE A 58 4.88 -3.98 20.75
CA PHE A 58 6.17 -4.68 20.67
C PHE A 58 7.37 -3.74 20.50
N GLY A 59 7.17 -2.42 20.54
CA GLY A 59 8.26 -1.45 20.39
C GLY A 59 8.96 -1.51 19.04
N TYR A 60 8.28 -2.01 18.00
CA TYR A 60 8.82 -2.22 16.65
C TYR A 60 10.06 -3.12 16.60
N THR A 61 10.22 -4.04 17.54
CA THR A 61 11.33 -5.00 17.53
C THR A 61 11.13 -6.06 16.45
N GLU A 62 12.16 -6.34 15.66
CA GLU A 62 12.13 -7.40 14.65
C GLU A 62 12.36 -8.78 15.29
N ASP A 63 11.38 -9.67 15.13
CA ASP A 63 11.46 -11.08 15.45
C ASP A 63 10.77 -11.91 14.35
N SER A 64 10.65 -13.22 14.56
CA SER A 64 10.01 -14.13 13.60
C SER A 64 8.56 -13.79 13.28
N ASN A 65 7.83 -13.14 14.19
CA ASN A 65 6.41 -12.81 14.07
C ASN A 65 6.20 -11.39 13.53
N THR A 66 7.10 -10.45 13.81
CA THR A 66 6.95 -9.05 13.41
C THR A 66 7.65 -8.70 12.10
N LYS A 67 8.62 -9.51 11.65
CA LYS A 67 9.48 -9.20 10.49
C LYS A 67 8.72 -8.80 9.22
N ASN A 68 7.74 -9.59 8.79
CA ASN A 68 6.98 -9.28 7.57
C ASN A 68 6.05 -8.07 7.77
N SER A 69 5.52 -7.89 8.98
CA SER A 69 4.70 -6.74 9.37
C SER A 69 5.52 -5.43 9.39
N LEU A 70 6.77 -5.49 9.87
CA LEU A 70 7.72 -4.35 9.82
C LEU A 70 8.15 -4.06 8.38
N LYS A 71 8.35 -5.09 7.55
CA LYS A 71 8.64 -4.89 6.13
C LYS A 71 7.47 -4.22 5.42
N LEU A 72 6.23 -4.62 5.72
CA LEU A 72 5.03 -3.96 5.20
C LEU A 72 4.94 -2.48 5.62
N LEU A 73 5.36 -2.17 6.85
CA LEU A 73 5.42 -0.79 7.34
C LEU A 73 6.44 0.05 6.56
N GLU A 74 7.63 -0.51 6.29
CA GLU A 74 8.61 0.11 5.40
C GLU A 74 8.05 0.37 3.99
N LEU A 75 7.37 -0.61 3.39
CA LEU A 75 6.74 -0.43 2.07
C LEU A 75 5.67 0.67 2.08
N SER A 76 4.98 0.83 3.20
CA SER A 76 3.97 1.88 3.39
C SER A 76 4.61 3.26 3.36
N ARG A 77 5.74 3.44 4.05
CA ARG A 77 6.54 4.68 4.01
C ARG A 77 7.05 5.00 2.61
N VAL A 78 7.59 4.01 1.92
CA VAL A 78 8.09 4.18 0.54
C VAL A 78 6.95 4.49 -0.44
N SER A 79 5.71 4.19 -0.09
CA SER A 79 4.53 4.42 -0.93
C SER A 79 3.80 5.75 -0.64
N GLU A 80 4.30 6.59 0.28
CA GLU A 80 3.71 7.90 0.54
C GLU A 80 3.69 8.77 -0.72
N GLY A 81 2.62 9.54 -0.88
CA GLY A 81 2.36 10.35 -2.08
C GLY A 81 1.69 9.60 -3.24
N LEU A 82 1.44 8.29 -3.11
CA LEU A 82 0.65 7.53 -4.08
C LEU A 82 -0.85 7.64 -3.81
N THR A 83 -1.67 7.67 -4.87
CA THR A 83 -3.13 7.67 -4.73
C THR A 83 -3.65 6.32 -4.21
N GLY A 84 -4.80 6.31 -3.54
CA GLY A 84 -5.47 5.07 -3.12
C GLY A 84 -5.71 4.08 -4.27
N ARG A 85 -5.98 4.57 -5.49
CA ARG A 85 -6.11 3.74 -6.69
C ARG A 85 -4.77 3.08 -7.06
N THR A 86 -3.69 3.85 -7.05
CA THR A 86 -2.34 3.33 -7.32
C THR A 86 -1.93 2.29 -6.29
N LEU A 87 -2.14 2.55 -5.00
CA LEU A 87 -1.83 1.63 -3.90
C LEU A 87 -2.53 0.27 -4.10
N ARG A 88 -3.83 0.26 -4.39
CA ARG A 88 -4.58 -0.99 -4.64
C ARG A 88 -4.14 -1.74 -5.90
N LYS A 89 -3.46 -1.07 -6.84
CA LYS A 89 -2.90 -1.69 -8.05
C LYS A 89 -1.53 -2.34 -7.80
N ILE A 90 -0.81 -1.96 -6.74
CA ILE A 90 0.52 -2.50 -6.43
C ILE A 90 0.52 -4.03 -6.28
N PRO A 91 -0.39 -4.67 -5.52
CA PRO A 91 -0.39 -6.13 -5.37
C PRO A 91 -0.55 -6.85 -6.71
N PHE A 92 -1.40 -6.33 -7.61
CA PHE A 92 -1.55 -6.87 -8.97
C PHE A 92 -0.25 -6.74 -9.77
N LEU A 93 0.41 -5.58 -9.74
CA LEU A 93 1.69 -5.37 -10.43
C LEU A 93 2.80 -6.24 -9.86
N ALA A 94 2.83 -6.42 -8.53
CA ALA A 94 3.77 -7.29 -7.85
C ALA A 94 3.65 -8.73 -8.37
N HIS A 95 2.41 -9.23 -8.41
CA HIS A 95 2.11 -10.56 -8.93
C HIS A 95 2.47 -10.69 -10.42
N ALA A 96 1.94 -9.81 -11.27
CA ALA A 96 2.08 -9.93 -12.71
C ALA A 96 3.52 -9.76 -13.22
N LEU A 97 4.34 -8.94 -12.54
CA LEU A 97 5.69 -8.61 -13.03
C LEU A 97 6.80 -9.43 -12.39
N HIS A 98 6.58 -9.98 -11.19
CA HIS A 98 7.65 -10.57 -10.39
C HIS A 98 7.34 -11.95 -9.82
N LEU A 99 6.12 -12.47 -10.02
CA LEU A 99 5.70 -13.80 -9.56
C LEU A 99 5.16 -14.61 -10.75
N SER A 100 5.32 -15.94 -10.67
CA SER A 100 4.96 -16.86 -11.76
C SER A 100 4.28 -18.13 -11.26
N THR A 101 3.98 -18.21 -9.95
CA THR A 101 3.50 -19.42 -9.29
C THR A 101 2.26 -19.13 -8.46
N ASP A 102 1.31 -20.08 -8.47
CA ASP A 102 0.00 -19.96 -7.83
C ASP A 102 0.04 -20.02 -6.30
N ASN A 103 1.21 -20.28 -5.71
CA ASN A 103 1.42 -20.27 -4.27
C ASN A 103 2.78 -19.61 -3.96
N THR A 104 2.77 -18.52 -3.21
CA THR A 104 3.95 -17.70 -2.87
C THR A 104 3.94 -17.36 -1.38
N THR A 105 5.11 -17.30 -0.74
CA THR A 105 5.25 -16.87 0.66
C THR A 105 5.08 -15.35 0.81
N LEU A 106 4.57 -14.89 1.97
CA LEU A 106 4.42 -13.45 2.25
C LEU A 106 5.74 -12.69 2.06
N SER A 107 6.86 -13.22 2.55
CA SER A 107 8.18 -12.58 2.41
C SER A 107 8.58 -12.38 0.94
N LYS A 108 8.34 -13.37 0.07
CA LYS A 108 8.63 -13.25 -1.38
C LYS A 108 7.69 -12.25 -2.05
N PHE A 109 6.41 -12.24 -1.66
CA PHE A 109 5.43 -11.30 -2.19
C PHE A 109 5.75 -9.84 -1.79
N LEU A 110 6.17 -9.59 -0.54
CA LEU A 110 6.59 -8.25 -0.09
C LEU A 110 7.81 -7.74 -0.86
N LYS A 111 8.76 -8.61 -1.21
CA LYS A 111 9.88 -8.25 -2.11
C LYS A 111 9.40 -7.88 -3.51
N ALA A 112 8.45 -8.62 -4.06
CA ALA A 112 7.83 -8.30 -5.35
C ALA A 112 7.06 -6.96 -5.31
N MET A 113 6.34 -6.69 -4.20
CA MET A 113 5.67 -5.40 -3.98
C MET A 113 6.67 -4.26 -3.95
N HIS A 114 7.82 -4.42 -3.27
CA HIS A 114 8.87 -3.41 -3.24
C HIS A 114 9.33 -3.03 -4.66
N SER A 115 9.63 -4.02 -5.49
CA SER A 115 10.01 -3.80 -6.90
C SER A 115 8.92 -3.10 -7.72
N ALA A 116 7.65 -3.48 -7.50
CA ALA A 116 6.51 -2.84 -8.15
C ALA A 116 6.34 -1.36 -7.73
N ILE A 117 6.50 -1.05 -6.45
CA ILE A 117 6.44 0.33 -5.92
C ILE A 117 7.54 1.19 -6.56
N LEU A 118 8.79 0.71 -6.59
CA LEU A 118 9.90 1.44 -7.20
C LEU A 118 9.70 1.67 -8.70
N LYS A 119 9.08 0.73 -9.41
CA LYS A 119 8.73 0.91 -10.83
C LYS A 119 7.69 2.02 -11.00
N VAL A 120 6.59 1.97 -10.23
CA VAL A 120 5.51 2.97 -10.30
C VAL A 120 6.01 4.38 -9.96
N ARG A 121 6.91 4.51 -8.98
CA ARG A 121 7.50 5.79 -8.62
C ARG A 121 8.35 6.37 -9.75
N ARG A 122 9.23 5.57 -10.35
CA ARG A 122 10.02 5.99 -11.52
C ARG A 122 9.15 6.44 -12.68
N GLU A 123 8.07 5.71 -12.96
CA GLU A 123 7.11 6.08 -14.02
C GLU A 123 6.38 7.40 -13.70
N SER A 124 6.06 7.65 -12.43
CA SER A 124 5.41 8.89 -12.00
C SER A 124 6.36 10.10 -12.08
N GLU A 125 7.64 9.91 -11.79
CA GLU A 125 8.68 10.95 -11.92
C GLU A 125 8.92 11.32 -13.39
N LEU A 126 8.95 10.33 -14.29
CA LEU A 126 9.11 10.57 -15.73
C LEU A 126 7.92 11.32 -16.36
N GLN A 127 6.71 11.18 -15.81
CA GLN A 127 5.52 11.90 -16.29
C GLN A 127 5.42 13.34 -15.77
N GLN A 128 6.25 13.71 -14.79
CA GLN A 128 6.30 15.06 -14.21
C GLN A 128 7.51 15.87 -14.71
N SER A 129 8.40 15.26 -15.50
CA SER A 129 9.51 15.90 -16.22
C SER A 129 9.13 16.24 -17.64
#